data_AF-I1BKR4-F1
#
_entry.id   AF-I1BKR4-F1
#
_cell.length_a   1.000
_cell.length_b   1.000
_cell.length_c   1.000
_cell.angle_alpha   90.00
_cell.angle_beta   90.00
_cell.angle_gamma   90.00
#
_symmetry.space_group_name_H-M   'P 1'
#
loop_
_entity.id
_entity.type
_entity.pdbx_description
1 polymer ?
#
loop_
_entity_poly.entity_id
_entity_poly.type
_entity_poly.pdbx_seq_one_letter_code
_entity_poly.pdbx_strand_id
1 'polypeptide(L)'
;MSDIVLSRVICGPNATEEEKLLKQASIQTRPASLKQYKRSCIKNEDYPAMVYTGQPDDTVKGILCEGLNENDIKALDAFEGDVIMKRTLLRC
;
A
#
# COMPACT_ATOMS: atom_id res chain seq x y z
N MET A 1 5.56 2.40 3.43
CA MET A 1 6.07 1.64 2.27
C MET A 1 7.01 2.57 1.52
N SER A 2 8.19 2.09 1.11
CA SER A 2 9.14 2.88 0.31
C SER A 2 8.79 2.79 -1.17
N ASP A 3 9.10 3.84 -1.93
CA ASP A 3 8.89 3.89 -3.39
C ASP A 3 9.62 2.75 -4.12
N ILE A 4 10.76 2.31 -3.61
CA ILE A 4 11.54 1.18 -4.15
C ILE A 4 10.75 -0.13 -4.08
N VAL A 5 10.07 -0.37 -2.96
CA VAL A 5 9.26 -1.58 -2.76
C VAL A 5 8.02 -1.53 -3.66
N LEU A 6 7.35 -0.37 -3.74
CA LEU A 6 6.19 -0.17 -4.59
C LEU A 6 6.54 -0.42 -6.07
N SER A 7 7.65 0.16 -6.55
CA SER A 7 8.10 -0.04 -7.94
C SER A 7 8.45 -1.50 -8.22
N ARG A 8 9.11 -2.19 -7.29
CA ARG A 8 9.45 -3.61 -7.43
C ARG A 8 8.22 -4.51 -7.51
N VAL A 9 7.21 -4.25 -6.68
CA VAL A 9 5.97 -5.05 -6.66
C VAL A 9 5.15 -4.82 -7.92
N ILE A 10 5.01 -3.56 -8.34
CA ILE A 10 4.18 -3.20 -9.50
C ILE A 10 4.83 -3.64 -10.83
N CYS A 11 6.12 -3.36 -11.00
CA CYS A 11 6.80 -3.64 -12.28
C CYS A 11 7.29 -5.09 -12.38
N GLY A 12 7.41 -5.78 -11.24
CA GLY A 12 7.96 -7.13 -11.18
C GLY A 12 9.49 -7.17 -11.39
N PRO A 13 10.09 -8.38 -11.27
CA PRO A 13 11.54 -8.55 -11.32
C PRO A 13 12.15 -8.40 -12.73
N ASN A 14 11.34 -8.54 -13.79
CA ASN A 14 11.80 -8.58 -15.18
C ASN A 14 11.64 -7.25 -15.94
N ALA A 15 11.06 -6.22 -15.32
CA ALA A 15 10.88 -4.92 -15.97
C ALA A 15 12.21 -4.19 -16.15
N THR A 16 12.35 -3.50 -17.28
CA THR A 16 13.47 -2.61 -17.57
C THR A 16 13.42 -1.36 -16.70
N GLU A 17 14.56 -0.68 -16.54
CA GLU A 17 14.63 0.55 -15.74
C GLU A 17 13.78 1.68 -16.32
N GLU A 18 13.64 1.75 -17.66
CA GLU A 18 12.77 2.74 -18.32
C GLU A 18 11.29 2.51 -17.98
N GLU A 19 10.82 1.27 -18.03
CA GLU A 19 9.44 0.91 -17.66
C GLU A 19 9.14 1.26 -16.19
N LYS A 20 10.11 1.02 -15.30
CA LYS A 20 9.98 1.38 -13.87
C LYS A 20 9.87 2.89 -13.68
N LEU A 21 10.67 3.69 -14.39
CA LEU A 21 10.65 5.14 -14.31
C LEU A 21 9.34 5.72 -14.85
N LEU A 22 8.88 5.25 -16.01
CA LEU A 22 7.60 5.67 -16.59
C LEU A 22 6.44 5.33 -15.64
N LYS A 23 6.48 4.13 -15.04
CA LYS A 23 5.45 3.70 -14.11
C LYS A 23 5.46 4.52 -12.82
N GLN A 24 6.62 4.77 -12.24
CA GLN A 24 6.75 5.65 -11.07
C GLN A 24 6.24 7.07 -11.36
N ALA A 25 6.55 7.63 -12.53
CA ALA A 25 6.06 8.95 -12.92
C ALA A 25 4.54 9.02 -13.09
N SER A 26 3.89 7.88 -13.40
CA SER A 26 2.43 7.79 -13.50
C SER A 26 1.71 7.70 -12.15
N ILE A 27 2.41 7.23 -11.10
CA ILE A 27 1.84 7.03 -9.77
C ILE A 27 2.01 8.30 -8.95
N GLN A 28 0.90 8.88 -8.49
CA GLN A 28 0.94 10.03 -7.61
C GLN A 28 0.90 9.56 -6.16
N THR A 29 1.95 9.87 -5.39
CA THR A 29 2.00 9.57 -3.97
C THR A 29 1.82 10.84 -3.16
N ARG A 30 1.00 10.78 -2.10
CA ARG A 30 0.87 11.89 -1.14
C ARG A 30 0.67 11.40 0.29
N PRO A 31 1.12 12.15 1.30
CA PRO A 31 0.84 11.83 2.68
C PRO A 31 -0.66 11.75 2.96
N ALA A 32 -1.08 10.72 3.68
CA ALA A 32 -2.48 10.53 4.08
C ALA A 32 -2.56 10.02 5.52
N SER A 33 -3.66 10.36 6.20
CA SER A 33 -3.96 9.91 7.55
C SER A 33 -5.23 9.09 7.54
N LEU A 34 -5.14 7.87 8.08
CA LEU A 34 -6.25 6.95 8.21
C LEU A 34 -6.72 6.93 9.66
N LYS A 35 -7.92 7.46 9.92
CA LYS A 35 -8.53 7.56 11.27
C LYS A 35 -9.20 6.26 11.68
N GLN A 36 -9.25 5.98 12.98
CA GLN A 36 -9.83 4.77 13.60
C GLN A 36 -9.09 3.46 13.28
N TYR A 37 -7.84 3.58 12.85
CA TYR A 37 -6.95 2.45 12.62
C TYR A 37 -5.65 2.63 13.40
N LYS A 38 -4.97 1.51 13.66
CA LYS A 38 -3.67 1.46 14.32
C LYS A 38 -2.74 0.46 13.61
N ARG A 39 -1.43 0.77 13.60
CA ARG A 39 -0.38 -0.17 13.19
C ARG A 39 0.00 -1.06 14.36
N SER A 40 -0.08 -2.37 14.18
CA SER A 40 0.29 -3.35 15.19
C SER A 40 1.25 -4.38 14.60
N CYS A 41 2.30 -4.72 15.34
CA CYS A 41 3.22 -5.79 14.93
C CYS A 41 2.52 -7.13 15.06
N ILE A 42 2.61 -7.97 14.04
CA ILE A 42 2.06 -9.32 14.05
C ILE A 42 3.13 -10.26 14.60
N LYS A 43 2.70 -11.27 15.36
CA LYS A 43 3.60 -12.31 15.86
C LYS A 43 4.11 -13.14 14.67
N ASN A 44 5.43 -13.26 14.54
CA ASN A 44 6.14 -13.98 13.47
C ASN A 44 6.11 -13.33 12.08
N GLU A 45 5.79 -12.04 11.97
CA GLU A 45 5.93 -11.28 10.73
C GLU A 45 6.85 -10.08 10.93
N ASP A 46 7.65 -9.77 9.91
CA ASP A 46 8.60 -8.65 9.94
C ASP A 46 7.95 -7.29 9.61
N TYR A 47 6.65 -7.29 9.31
CA TYR A 47 5.91 -6.09 8.91
C TYR A 47 4.62 -5.89 9.73
N PRO A 48 4.24 -4.64 10.01
CA PRO A 48 3.06 -4.34 10.81
C PRO A 48 1.76 -4.52 10.01
N ALA A 49 0.71 -4.97 10.67
CA ALA A 49 -0.66 -4.96 10.14
C ALA A 49 -1.39 -3.66 10.50
N MET A 50 -2.37 -3.33 9.65
CA MET A 50 -3.36 -2.30 9.88
C MET A 50 -4.58 -2.91 10.55
N VAL A 51 -4.88 -2.50 11.78
CA VAL A 51 -6.03 -3.00 12.55
C VAL A 51 -7.04 -1.87 12.73
N TYR A 52 -8.29 -2.14 12.36
CA TYR A 52 -9.39 -1.23 12.68
C TYR A 52 -9.70 -1.31 14.17
N THR A 53 -9.61 -0.18 14.87
CA THR A 53 -9.88 -0.11 16.32
C THR A 53 -11.21 0.57 16.63
N GLY A 54 -11.77 1.33 15.67
CA GLY A 54 -12.99 2.12 15.88
C GLY A 54 -12.79 3.35 16.78
N GLN A 55 -11.59 3.53 17.36
CA GLN A 55 -11.29 4.61 18.29
C GLN A 55 -11.07 5.94 17.55
N PRO A 56 -11.76 7.04 17.89
CA PRO A 56 -11.63 8.31 17.17
C PRO A 56 -10.22 8.90 17.18
N ASP A 57 -9.47 8.67 18.25
CA ASP A 57 -8.13 9.22 18.45
C ASP A 57 -7.04 8.39 17.76
N ASP A 58 -7.34 7.15 17.38
CA ASP A 58 -6.40 6.31 16.66
C ASP A 58 -6.26 6.81 15.23
N THR A 59 -5.03 7.07 14.80
CA THR A 59 -4.74 7.49 13.43
C THR A 59 -3.42 6.88 12.97
N VAL A 60 -3.42 6.38 11.74
CA VAL A 60 -2.19 5.95 11.05
C VAL A 60 -1.84 6.93 9.95
N LYS A 61 -0.62 7.45 10.01
CA LYS A 61 -0.01 8.19 8.90
C LYS A 61 0.59 7.21 7.90
N GLY A 62 0.29 7.42 6.63
CA GLY A 62 0.78 6.61 5.52
C GLY A 62 0.88 7.45 4.25
N ILE A 63 0.96 6.75 3.12
CA ILE A 63 1.03 7.33 1.79
C ILE A 63 -0.19 6.81 1.02
N LEU A 64 -0.94 7.72 0.40
CA LEU A 64 -1.93 7.36 -0.59
C LEU A 64 -1.26 7.33 -1.96
N CYS A 65 -1.41 6.21 -2.66
CA CYS A 65 -0.97 6.05 -4.04
C CYS A 65 -2.19 6.15 -4.97
N GLU A 66 -2.18 7.11 -5.88
CA GLU A 66 -3.21 7.34 -6.90
C GLU A 66 -2.62 7.02 -8.29
N GLY A 67 -3.46 6.61 -9.25
CA GLY A 67 -3.00 6.23 -10.60
C GLY A 67 -2.62 4.74 -10.77
N LEU A 68 -2.99 3.88 -9.82
CA LEU A 68 -2.83 2.43 -9.93
C LEU A 68 -3.91 1.84 -10.84
N ASN A 69 -3.49 1.02 -11.81
CA ASN A 69 -4.40 0.25 -12.65
C ASN A 69 -4.75 -1.11 -11.99
N GLU A 70 -5.71 -1.84 -12.57
CA GLU A 70 -6.16 -3.13 -12.02
C GLU A 70 -5.04 -4.17 -11.89
N ASN A 71 -4.06 -4.16 -12.81
CA ASN A 71 -2.94 -5.09 -12.76
C ASN A 71 -1.98 -4.74 -11.61
N ASP A 72 -1.76 -3.46 -11.35
CA ASP A 72 -0.98 -3.00 -10.19
C ASP A 72 -1.67 -3.41 -8.88
N ILE A 73 -3.00 -3.27 -8.83
CA ILE A 73 -3.82 -3.67 -7.68
C ILE A 73 -3.73 -5.18 -7.44
N LYS A 74 -3.75 -6.00 -8.50
CA LYS A 74 -3.56 -7.45 -8.42
C LYS A 74 -2.14 -7.85 -8.02
N ALA A 75 -1.12 -7.12 -8.47
CA ALA A 75 0.25 -7.35 -8.06
C ALA A 75 0.44 -7.05 -6.56
N LEU A 76 -0.20 -5.98 -6.07
CA LEU A 76 -0.25 -5.66 -4.64
C LEU A 76 -0.99 -6.73 -3.83
N ASP A 77 -2.12 -7.27 -4.33
CA ASP A 77 -2.82 -8.40 -3.70
C ASP A 77 -1.92 -9.61 -3.56
N ALA A 78 -1.26 -10.01 -4.66
CA ALA A 78 -0.39 -11.18 -4.67
C ALA A 78 0.83 -11.01 -3.75
N PHE A 79 1.30 -9.77 -3.56
CA PHE A 79 2.39 -9.47 -2.64
C PHE A 79 1.95 -9.48 -1.17
N GLU A 80 0.77 -8.96 -0.85
CA GLU A 80 0.22 -8.96 0.52
C GLU A 80 -0.27 -10.35 0.96
N GLY A 81 -0.63 -11.20 0.00
CA GLY A 81 -1.10 -12.55 0.22
C GLY A 81 -2.52 -12.60 0.80
N ASP A 82 -3.04 -13.82 1.00
CA ASP A 82 -4.43 -14.07 1.42
C ASP A 82 -4.76 -13.63 2.86
N VAL A 83 -3.75 -13.19 3.61
CA VAL A 83 -3.86 -12.89 5.05
C VAL A 83 -4.41 -11.48 5.30
N ILE A 84 -4.42 -10.63 4.27
CA ILE A 84 -4.82 -9.22 4.38
C ILE A 84 -6.13 -8.99 3.61
N MET A 85 -7.14 -8.47 4.32
CA MET A 85 -8.40 -8.04 3.70
C MET A 85 -8.29 -6.62 3.17
N LYS A 86 -8.50 -6.45 1.86
CA LYS A 86 -8.69 -5.13 1.25
C LYS A 86 -9.99 -4.50 1.75
N ARG A 87 -9.91 -3.23 2.14
CA ARG A 87 -11.08 -2.45 2.53
C ARG A 87 -11.10 -1.13 1.76
N THR A 88 -12.16 -0.93 0.99
CA THR A 88 -12.43 0.35 0.33
C THR A 88 -12.90 1.34 1.39
N LEU A 89 -12.18 2.45 1.50
CA LEU A 89 -12.54 3.55 2.36
C LEU A 89 -13.01 4.71 1.50
N LEU A 90 -14.26 5.11 1.70
CA LEU A 90 -14.80 6.29 1.04
C LEU A 90 -14.20 7.52 1.70
N ARG A 91 -13.69 8.41 0.85
CA ARG A 91 -13.18 9.72 1.26
C ARG A 91 -14.40 10.60 1.56
N CYS A 92 -14.63 10.93 2.83
CA CYS A 92 -15.63 11.91 3.24
C CYS A 92 -15.15 13.34 2.95
#